data_AF-A0A7C6ENP1-F1
#
_entry.id   AF-A0A7C6ENP1-F1
#
_cell.length_a   1.000
_cell.length_b   1.000
_cell.length_c   1.000
_cell.angle_alpha   90.00
_cell.angle_beta   90.00
_cell.angle_gamma   90.00
#
_symmetry.space_group_name_H-M   'P 1'
#
loop_
_entity.id
_entity.type
_entity.pdbx_description
1 polymer ?
#
loop_
_entity_poly.entity_id
_entity_poly.type
_entity_poly.pdbx_seq_one_letter_code
_entity_poly.pdbx_strand_id
1 'polypeptide(L)'
;MSLPCAEKSWVIFHPFIAKNVYKISEKVIFETKLLLNDTSLDGDFNGGQLDAFRHAYWMALVTKQYGVRKALSLGKAHEKGNYQYFKKNKHEDGSLPDYESSQMDYLNNDVGIEIGKMYPNLSADSLKHFIIGKIKEGKLYILKKDKNGRFITCDNQEICDSCKIWIKNKCLVPSNYKK
;
A
#
# COMPACT_ATOMS: atom_id res chain seq x y z
N MET A 1 2.47 -7.89 17.69
CA MET A 1 3.51 -7.69 16.65
C MET A 1 4.36 -6.47 17.03
N SER A 2 5.69 -6.53 16.94
CA SER A 2 6.57 -5.42 17.39
C SER A 2 6.89 -4.47 16.22
N LEU A 3 6.44 -3.22 16.27
CA LEU A 3 6.69 -2.21 15.22
C LEU A 3 8.20 -2.06 14.87
N PRO A 4 8.55 -1.76 13.60
CA PRO A 4 9.90 -1.37 13.22
C PRO A 4 10.32 -0.07 13.92
N CYS A 5 11.63 0.20 13.93
CA CYS A 5 12.18 1.35 14.64
C CYS A 5 11.71 2.68 14.05
N ALA A 6 11.52 2.75 12.72
CA ALA A 6 11.00 3.94 12.05
C ALA A 6 9.57 4.29 12.52
N GLU A 7 8.65 3.32 12.52
CA GLU A 7 7.29 3.55 13.00
C GLU A 7 7.24 3.80 14.51
N LYS A 8 8.04 3.08 15.31
CA LYS A 8 8.16 3.36 16.76
C LYS A 8 8.57 4.80 17.03
N SER A 9 9.60 5.28 16.34
CA SER A 9 10.04 6.66 16.45
C SER A 9 8.92 7.62 16.07
N TRP A 10 8.21 7.35 14.97
CA TRP A 10 7.10 8.20 14.53
C TRP A 10 5.99 8.27 15.58
N VAL A 11 5.61 7.13 16.18
CA VAL A 11 4.61 7.05 17.25
C VAL A 11 5.04 7.85 18.49
N ILE A 12 6.31 7.76 18.89
CA ILE A 12 6.85 8.52 20.04
C ILE A 12 6.76 10.03 19.80
N PHE A 13 7.04 10.50 18.58
CA PHE A 13 6.95 11.93 18.23
C PHE A 13 5.52 12.40 17.91
N HIS A 14 4.56 11.49 17.74
CA HIS A 14 3.17 11.80 17.35
C HIS A 14 2.12 11.00 18.13
N PRO A 15 2.17 10.92 19.47
CA PRO A 15 1.39 9.93 20.24
C PRO A 15 -0.13 10.08 20.09
N PHE A 16 -0.65 11.31 20.06
CA PHE A 16 -2.09 11.57 19.89
C PHE A 16 -2.59 11.26 18.47
N ILE A 17 -1.77 11.57 17.47
CA ILE A 17 -2.10 11.28 16.07
C ILE A 17 -2.02 9.78 15.82
N ALA A 18 -0.99 9.12 16.35
CA ALA A 18 -0.76 7.68 16.21
C ALA A 18 -1.94 6.83 16.66
N LYS A 19 -2.55 7.16 17.81
CA LYS A 19 -3.74 6.44 18.30
C LYS A 19 -4.91 6.48 17.30
N ASN A 20 -5.12 7.63 16.66
CA ASN A 20 -6.21 7.79 15.72
C ASN A 20 -5.87 7.23 14.33
N VAL A 21 -4.62 7.41 13.87
CA VAL A 21 -4.12 6.77 12.65
C VAL A 21 -4.25 5.25 12.75
N TYR A 22 -3.99 4.65 13.92
CA TYR A 22 -4.21 3.23 14.14
C TYR A 22 -5.67 2.83 13.89
N LYS A 23 -6.65 3.61 14.37
CA LYS A 23 -8.08 3.39 14.07
C LYS A 23 -8.39 3.53 12.58
N ILE A 24 -7.74 4.47 11.88
CA ILE A 24 -7.86 4.60 10.42
C ILE A 24 -7.32 3.34 9.75
N SER A 25 -6.16 2.85 10.16
CA SER A 25 -5.56 1.61 9.63
C SER A 25 -6.49 0.41 9.83
N GLU A 26 -7.07 0.24 11.03
CA GLU A 26 -8.06 -0.82 11.30
C GLU A 26 -9.28 -0.71 10.38
N LYS A 27 -9.82 0.51 10.21
CA LYS A 27 -10.93 0.77 9.29
C LYS A 27 -10.56 0.41 7.84
N VAL A 28 -9.40 0.83 7.37
CA VAL A 28 -8.95 0.56 6.00
C VAL A 28 -8.78 -0.93 5.76
N ILE A 29 -8.17 -1.66 6.71
CA ILE A 29 -8.04 -3.12 6.63
C ILE A 29 -9.43 -3.77 6.57
N PHE A 30 -10.37 -3.34 7.40
CA PHE A 30 -11.74 -3.84 7.38
C PHE A 30 -12.41 -3.62 6.02
N GLU A 31 -12.38 -2.39 5.49
CA GLU A 31 -12.96 -2.06 4.18
C GLU A 31 -12.30 -2.83 3.04
N THR A 32 -10.97 -2.98 3.07
CA THR A 32 -10.24 -3.76 2.04
C THR A 32 -10.63 -5.23 2.10
N LYS A 33 -10.84 -5.79 3.31
CA LYS A 33 -11.33 -7.17 3.46
C LYS A 33 -12.76 -7.36 2.96
N LEU A 34 -13.62 -6.36 3.08
CA LEU A 34 -14.96 -6.43 2.46
C LEU A 34 -14.86 -6.55 0.93
N LEU A 35 -13.86 -5.90 0.33
CA LEU A 35 -13.62 -5.97 -1.11
C LEU A 35 -12.99 -7.28 -1.59
N LEU A 36 -12.54 -8.18 -0.70
CA LEU A 36 -12.06 -9.52 -1.10
C LEU A 36 -13.15 -10.35 -1.77
N ASN A 37 -14.39 -10.18 -1.33
CA ASN A 37 -15.56 -10.90 -1.85
C ASN A 37 -16.27 -10.10 -2.96
N ASP A 38 -15.79 -8.90 -3.27
CA ASP A 38 -16.36 -8.01 -4.26
C ASP A 38 -15.59 -8.18 -5.58
N THR A 39 -16.31 -8.36 -6.68
CA THR A 39 -15.72 -8.57 -8.03
C THR A 39 -15.25 -7.27 -8.69
N SER A 40 -15.32 -6.14 -8.00
CA SER A 40 -14.92 -4.83 -8.51
C SER A 40 -13.41 -4.67 -8.66
N LEU A 41 -12.60 -5.41 -7.89
CA LEU A 41 -11.14 -5.42 -7.94
C LEU A 41 -10.62 -6.87 -8.08
N ASP A 42 -9.31 -7.04 -8.25
CA ASP A 42 -8.67 -8.33 -8.55
C ASP A 42 -8.57 -9.32 -7.38
N GLY A 43 -9.01 -8.95 -6.17
CA GLY A 43 -8.93 -9.80 -4.98
C GLY A 43 -7.51 -10.00 -4.42
N ASP A 44 -6.49 -9.35 -4.99
CA ASP A 44 -5.09 -9.65 -4.71
C ASP A 44 -4.50 -8.66 -3.69
N PHE A 45 -4.40 -9.13 -2.45
CA PHE A 45 -4.00 -8.35 -1.28
C PHE A 45 -2.49 -8.11 -1.15
N ASN A 46 -1.67 -8.67 -2.07
CA ASN A 46 -0.22 -8.52 -2.04
C ASN A 46 0.30 -8.17 -3.44
N GLY A 47 0.49 -6.89 -3.69
CA GLY A 47 0.94 -6.36 -4.97
C GLY A 47 -0.15 -6.25 -6.05
N GLY A 48 -1.42 -6.48 -5.72
CA GLY A 48 -2.54 -6.34 -6.64
C GLY A 48 -3.36 -5.07 -6.46
N GLN A 49 -4.53 -5.01 -7.08
CA GLN A 49 -5.44 -3.86 -7.01
C GLN A 49 -5.97 -3.62 -5.59
N LEU A 50 -6.23 -4.67 -4.81
CA LEU A 50 -6.64 -4.51 -3.42
C LEU A 50 -5.55 -3.89 -2.56
N ASP A 51 -4.30 -4.27 -2.81
CA ASP A 51 -3.15 -3.69 -2.11
C ASP A 51 -2.99 -2.20 -2.47
N ALA A 52 -3.05 -1.88 -3.77
CA ALA A 52 -3.05 -0.50 -4.24
C ALA A 52 -4.19 0.34 -3.62
N PHE A 53 -5.40 -0.22 -3.53
CA PHE A 53 -6.53 0.40 -2.86
C PHE A 53 -6.23 0.69 -1.39
N ARG A 54 -5.71 -0.29 -0.65
CA ARG A 54 -5.41 -0.19 0.77
C ARG A 54 -4.46 0.97 1.05
N HIS A 55 -3.35 1.06 0.32
CA HIS A 55 -2.36 2.12 0.48
C HIS A 55 -2.92 3.51 0.11
N ALA A 56 -3.57 3.63 -1.05
CA ALA A 56 -4.14 4.91 -1.48
C ALA A 56 -5.26 5.39 -0.55
N TYR A 57 -6.15 4.49 -0.12
CA TYR A 57 -7.27 4.85 0.76
C TYR A 57 -6.79 5.20 2.16
N TRP A 58 -5.80 4.47 2.70
CA TRP A 58 -5.17 4.81 3.96
C TRP A 58 -4.58 6.23 3.94
N MET A 59 -3.75 6.52 2.95
CA MET A 59 -3.12 7.84 2.85
C MET A 59 -4.12 8.97 2.57
N ALA A 60 -5.18 8.70 1.81
CA ALA A 60 -6.23 9.69 1.57
C ALA A 60 -6.98 10.06 2.86
N LEU A 61 -7.33 9.07 3.69
CA LEU A 61 -7.99 9.31 4.99
C LEU A 61 -7.05 10.04 5.97
N VAL A 62 -5.79 9.61 6.07
CA VAL A 62 -4.80 10.28 6.94
C VAL A 62 -4.60 11.73 6.48
N THR A 63 -4.52 11.99 5.17
CA THR A 63 -4.36 13.33 4.62
C THR A 63 -5.57 14.22 4.92
N LYS A 64 -6.79 13.70 4.78
CA LYS A 64 -8.01 14.45 5.11
C LYS A 64 -8.06 14.86 6.59
N GLN A 65 -7.59 13.99 7.49
CA GLN A 65 -7.67 14.24 8.93
C GLN A 65 -6.49 15.05 9.48
N TYR A 66 -5.28 14.86 8.94
CA TYR A 66 -4.04 15.40 9.52
C TYR A 66 -3.18 16.22 8.55
N GLY A 67 -3.63 16.35 7.31
CA GLY A 67 -2.93 17.09 6.26
C GLY A 67 -1.76 16.34 5.63
N VAL A 68 -1.34 16.86 4.48
CA VAL A 68 -0.31 16.28 3.59
C VAL A 68 1.00 16.00 4.33
N ARG A 69 1.46 16.94 5.18
CA ARG A 69 2.74 16.80 5.88
C ARG A 69 2.79 15.58 6.80
N LYS A 70 1.69 15.30 7.51
CA LYS A 70 1.64 14.15 8.42
C LYS A 70 1.49 12.84 7.65
N ALA A 71 0.70 12.82 6.59
CA ALA A 71 0.58 11.65 5.73
C ALA A 71 1.93 11.28 5.07
N LEU A 72 2.62 12.25 4.46
CA LEU A 72 3.96 12.04 3.87
C LEU A 72 4.96 11.52 4.90
N SER A 73 4.97 12.11 6.10
CA SER A 73 5.88 11.67 7.16
C SER A 73 5.59 10.25 7.63
N LEU A 74 4.31 9.86 7.71
CA LEU A 74 3.89 8.53 8.11
C LEU A 74 4.23 7.48 7.04
N GLY A 75 3.87 7.73 5.77
CA GLY A 75 4.18 6.83 4.66
C GLY A 75 5.69 6.58 4.54
N LYS A 76 6.52 7.63 4.64
CA LYS A 76 7.98 7.48 4.67
C LYS A 76 8.48 6.65 5.85
N ALA A 77 7.85 6.75 7.01
CA ALA A 77 8.21 5.95 8.18
C ALA A 77 7.83 4.47 8.00
N HIS A 78 6.68 4.19 7.39
CA HIS A 78 6.21 2.84 7.08
C HIS A 78 7.15 2.14 6.09
N GLU A 79 7.48 2.76 4.96
CA GLU A 79 8.40 2.16 3.97
C GLU A 79 9.82 1.96 4.53
N LYS A 80 10.31 2.90 5.36
CA LYS A 80 11.58 2.71 6.07
C LYS A 80 11.51 1.54 7.05
N GLY A 81 10.34 1.29 7.62
CA GLY A 81 10.05 0.13 8.46
C GLY A 81 10.15 -1.19 7.70
N ASN A 82 9.61 -1.23 6.48
CA ASN A 82 9.66 -2.40 5.59
C ASN A 82 11.10 -2.82 5.30
N TYR A 83 11.97 -1.86 4.96
CA TYR A 83 13.40 -2.15 4.78
C TYR A 83 14.09 -2.65 6.06
N GLN A 84 13.70 -2.15 7.24
CA GLN A 84 14.23 -2.65 8.52
C GLN A 84 13.77 -4.07 8.84
N TYR A 85 12.54 -4.43 8.46
CA TYR A 85 12.03 -5.80 8.59
C TYR A 85 12.74 -6.75 7.63
N PHE A 86 12.95 -6.36 6.37
CA PHE A 86 13.77 -7.11 5.43
C PHE A 86 15.14 -7.46 6.02
N LYS A 87 15.88 -6.45 6.53
CA LYS A 87 17.20 -6.66 7.16
C LYS A 87 17.16 -7.61 8.36
N LYS A 88 16.01 -7.76 9.00
CA LYS A 88 15.81 -8.63 10.17
C LYS A 88 15.14 -9.95 9.83
N ASN A 89 14.94 -10.25 8.54
CA ASN A 89 14.15 -11.40 8.07
C ASN A 89 12.78 -11.49 8.75
N LYS A 90 12.12 -10.34 8.95
CA LYS A 90 10.76 -10.26 9.50
C LYS A 90 9.76 -10.01 8.38
N HIS A 91 8.56 -10.57 8.54
CA HIS A 91 7.47 -10.37 7.61
C HIS A 91 6.65 -9.13 7.96
N GLU A 92 6.20 -8.43 6.93
CA GLU A 92 5.16 -7.43 6.95
C GLU A 92 3.95 -8.00 6.21
N ASP A 93 2.77 -7.92 6.83
CA ASP A 93 1.51 -8.44 6.29
C ASP A 93 1.58 -9.85 5.69
N GLY A 94 2.42 -10.71 6.30
CA GLY A 94 2.60 -12.11 5.92
C GLY A 94 3.66 -12.38 4.86
N SER A 95 4.34 -11.35 4.33
CA SER A 95 5.39 -11.49 3.32
C SER A 95 6.70 -10.80 3.71
N LEU A 96 7.84 -11.25 3.17
CA LEU A 96 9.11 -10.55 3.35
C LEU A 96 9.10 -9.33 2.42
N PRO A 97 9.28 -8.10 2.93
CA PRO A 97 9.31 -6.92 2.08
C PRO A 97 10.47 -6.96 1.09
N ASP A 98 10.25 -6.45 -0.10
CA ASP A 98 11.27 -6.19 -1.12
C ASP A 98 11.11 -4.78 -1.70
N TYR A 99 12.14 -4.38 -2.44
CA TYR A 99 12.27 -3.03 -2.98
C TYR A 99 11.08 -2.65 -3.86
N GLU A 100 10.70 -3.51 -4.79
CA GLU A 100 9.65 -3.21 -5.77
C GLU A 100 8.27 -3.14 -5.13
N SER A 101 7.98 -4.01 -4.15
CA SER A 101 6.78 -3.87 -3.30
C SER A 101 6.77 -2.52 -2.56
N SER A 102 7.87 -2.13 -1.90
CA SER A 102 7.94 -0.82 -1.24
C SER A 102 7.84 0.37 -2.21
N GLN A 103 8.31 0.24 -3.45
CA GLN A 103 8.12 1.29 -4.47
C GLN A 103 6.65 1.41 -4.88
N MET A 104 5.96 0.28 -5.06
CA MET A 104 4.54 0.25 -5.37
C MET A 104 3.71 0.91 -4.25
N ASP A 105 3.99 0.57 -2.99
CA ASP A 105 3.35 1.17 -1.83
C ASP A 105 3.62 2.67 -1.74
N TYR A 106 4.87 3.10 -1.96
CA TYR A 106 5.25 4.51 -1.98
C TYR A 106 4.46 5.31 -3.03
N LEU A 107 4.36 4.79 -4.26
CA LEU A 107 3.63 5.46 -5.34
C LEU A 107 2.13 5.53 -5.07
N ASN A 108 1.53 4.45 -4.57
CA ASN A 108 0.11 4.42 -4.23
C ASN A 108 -0.22 5.29 -3.01
N ASN A 109 0.69 5.37 -2.04
CA ASN A 109 0.63 6.30 -0.92
C ASN A 109 0.58 7.75 -1.44
N ASP A 110 1.47 8.14 -2.35
CA ASP A 110 1.51 9.49 -2.93
C ASP A 110 0.21 9.82 -3.69
N VAL A 111 -0.33 8.88 -4.47
CA VAL A 111 -1.65 9.04 -5.13
C VAL A 111 -2.75 9.28 -4.08
N GLY A 112 -2.77 8.48 -3.00
CA GLY A 112 -3.71 8.64 -1.89
C GLY A 112 -3.64 10.01 -1.24
N ILE A 113 -2.43 10.51 -0.99
CA ILE A 113 -2.20 11.84 -0.41
C ILE A 113 -2.79 12.94 -1.30
N GLU A 114 -2.51 12.90 -2.61
CA GLU A 114 -3.04 13.92 -3.52
C GLU A 114 -4.57 13.86 -3.63
N ILE A 115 -5.18 12.66 -3.64
CA ILE A 115 -6.64 12.52 -3.60
C ILE A 115 -7.21 13.12 -2.29
N GLY A 116 -6.63 12.79 -1.13
CA GLY A 116 -7.09 13.30 0.16
C GLY A 116 -6.99 14.83 0.28
N LYS A 117 -5.96 15.41 -0.34
CA LYS A 117 -5.74 16.86 -0.44
C LYS A 117 -6.74 17.54 -1.39
N MET A 118 -7.00 16.95 -2.55
CA MET A 118 -7.90 17.51 -3.57
C MET A 118 -9.37 17.45 -3.13
N TYR A 119 -9.73 16.42 -2.36
CA TYR A 119 -11.10 16.17 -1.95
C TYR A 119 -11.28 16.14 -0.42
N PRO A 120 -10.99 17.24 0.29
CA PRO A 120 -10.99 17.28 1.76
C PRO A 120 -12.37 17.01 2.35
N ASN A 121 -13.46 17.30 1.62
CA ASN A 121 -14.83 17.18 2.11
C ASN A 121 -15.58 15.91 1.64
N LEU A 122 -14.99 15.08 0.76
CA LEU A 122 -15.64 13.83 0.35
C LEU A 122 -15.82 12.89 1.55
N SER A 123 -16.95 12.19 1.61
CA SER A 123 -17.15 11.15 2.62
C SER A 123 -16.16 9.99 2.42
N ALA A 124 -15.94 9.19 3.46
CA ALA A 124 -15.06 8.02 3.37
C ALA A 124 -15.56 7.01 2.30
N ASP A 125 -16.87 6.79 2.20
CA ASP A 125 -17.46 5.90 1.19
C ASP A 125 -17.33 6.45 -0.23
N SER A 126 -17.58 7.74 -0.44
CA SER A 126 -17.37 8.36 -1.76
C SER A 126 -15.90 8.32 -2.16
N LEU A 127 -14.99 8.52 -1.21
CA LEU A 127 -13.55 8.43 -1.43
C LEU A 127 -13.12 6.99 -1.81
N LYS A 128 -13.68 5.98 -1.14
CA LYS A 128 -13.49 4.56 -1.48
C LYS A 128 -13.88 4.28 -2.93
N HIS A 129 -15.09 4.66 -3.34
CA HIS A 129 -15.54 4.46 -4.72
C HIS A 129 -14.71 5.24 -5.75
N PHE A 130 -14.29 6.47 -5.41
CA PHE A 130 -13.42 7.27 -6.26
C PHE A 130 -12.08 6.59 -6.52
N ILE A 131 -11.43 6.06 -5.47
CA ILE A 131 -10.15 5.34 -5.59
C ILE A 131 -10.31 4.05 -6.40
N ILE A 132 -11.39 3.29 -6.18
CA ILE A 132 -11.71 2.11 -7.00
C ILE A 132 -11.82 2.49 -8.48
N GLY A 133 -12.46 3.61 -8.82
CA GLY A 133 -12.51 4.15 -10.17
C GLY A 133 -11.12 4.44 -10.75
N LYS A 134 -10.25 5.11 -9.98
CA LYS A 134 -8.86 5.41 -10.38
C LYS A 134 -8.02 4.15 -10.62
N ILE A 135 -8.24 3.11 -9.81
CA ILE A 135 -7.60 1.80 -10.01
C ILE A 135 -8.01 1.18 -11.34
N LYS A 136 -9.32 1.18 -11.64
CA LYS A 136 -9.86 0.66 -12.91
C LYS A 136 -9.37 1.44 -14.14
N GLU A 137 -9.14 2.74 -13.98
CA GLU A 137 -8.55 3.62 -15.00
C GLU A 137 -7.03 3.41 -15.22
N GLY A 138 -6.37 2.58 -14.39
CA GLY A 138 -4.92 2.38 -14.46
C GLY A 138 -4.11 3.54 -13.87
N LYS A 139 -4.68 4.32 -12.96
CA LYS A 139 -4.03 5.50 -12.35
C LYS A 139 -3.23 5.16 -11.08
N LEU A 140 -3.29 3.92 -10.62
CA LEU A 140 -2.47 3.39 -9.54
C LEU A 140 -1.50 2.35 -10.09
N TYR A 141 -0.66 1.80 -9.23
CA TYR A 141 0.38 0.85 -9.59
C TYR A 141 0.15 -0.50 -8.91
N ILE A 142 0.44 -1.57 -9.63
CA ILE A 142 0.44 -2.94 -9.12
C ILE A 142 1.72 -3.65 -9.56
N LEU A 143 1.99 -4.81 -8.98
CA LEU A 143 3.08 -5.68 -9.36
C LEU A 143 2.60 -6.73 -10.36
N LYS A 144 3.31 -6.83 -11.47
CA LYS A 144 3.02 -7.76 -12.55
C LYS A 144 3.15 -9.21 -12.06
N LYS A 145 2.13 -10.00 -12.39
CA LYS A 145 2.09 -11.44 -12.11
C LYS A 145 1.70 -12.21 -13.36
N ASP A 146 2.13 -13.46 -13.44
CA ASP A 146 1.65 -14.41 -14.44
C ASP A 146 0.22 -14.89 -14.13
N LYS A 147 -0.32 -15.73 -15.02
CA LYS A 147 -1.68 -16.32 -14.87
C LYS A 147 -1.83 -17.21 -13.62
N ASN A 148 -0.73 -17.68 -13.05
CA ASN A 148 -0.70 -18.49 -11.82
C ASN A 148 -0.54 -17.61 -10.57
N GLY A 149 -0.47 -16.28 -10.72
CA GLY A 149 -0.29 -15.35 -9.61
C GLY A 149 1.14 -15.20 -9.12
N ARG A 150 2.13 -15.71 -9.86
CA ARG A 150 3.56 -15.59 -9.51
C ARG A 150 4.11 -14.26 -10.03
N PHE A 151 4.95 -13.60 -9.24
CA PHE A 151 5.60 -12.36 -9.67
C PHE A 151 6.57 -12.60 -10.82
N ILE A 152 6.60 -11.68 -11.78
CA ILE A 152 7.47 -11.77 -12.96
C ILE A 152 8.16 -10.43 -13.25
N THR A 153 9.28 -10.51 -13.98
CA THR A 153 10.00 -9.33 -14.46
C THR A 153 9.23 -8.62 -15.57
N CYS A 154 9.70 -7.42 -15.96
CA CYS A 154 9.04 -6.67 -17.04
C CYS A 154 9.09 -7.42 -18.37
N ASP A 155 10.14 -8.22 -18.58
CA ASP A 155 10.35 -9.07 -19.76
C ASP A 155 9.67 -10.44 -19.66
N ASN A 156 8.75 -10.63 -18.70
CA ASN A 156 8.02 -11.89 -18.44
C ASN A 156 8.90 -13.07 -18.01
N GLN A 157 10.01 -12.80 -17.32
CA GLN A 157 10.86 -13.86 -16.75
C GLN A 157 10.41 -14.21 -15.32
N GLU A 158 10.60 -15.46 -14.93
CA GLU A 158 10.32 -15.92 -13.57
C GLU A 158 11.29 -15.28 -12.55
N ILE A 159 10.78 -15.02 -11.36
CA ILE A 159 11.55 -14.47 -10.24
C ILE A 159 11.82 -15.58 -9.22
N CYS A 160 13.00 -15.55 -8.60
CA CYS A 160 13.31 -16.41 -7.48
C CYS A 160 12.55 -15.95 -6.22
N ASP A 161 11.36 -16.50 -5.97
CA ASP A 161 10.54 -16.15 -4.79
C ASP A 161 11.23 -16.53 -3.47
N SER A 162 11.97 -17.64 -3.42
CA SER A 162 12.67 -18.11 -2.21
C SER A 162 13.95 -17.32 -1.87
N CYS A 163 14.50 -16.56 -2.82
CA CYS A 163 15.74 -15.81 -2.61
C CYS A 163 15.53 -14.63 -1.65
N LYS A 164 16.29 -14.57 -0.54
CA LYS A 164 16.20 -13.45 0.42
C LYS A 164 17.03 -12.24 -0.02
N ILE A 165 16.68 -11.68 -1.17
CA ILE A 165 17.32 -10.50 -1.76
C ILE A 165 16.37 -9.31 -1.72
N TRP A 166 16.93 -8.10 -1.53
CA TRP A 166 16.13 -6.87 -1.43
C TRP A 166 15.51 -6.46 -2.76
N ILE A 167 16.28 -6.60 -3.85
CA ILE A 167 15.85 -6.25 -5.20
C ILE A 167 15.47 -7.56 -5.89
N LYS A 168 14.18 -7.72 -6.21
CA LYS A 168 13.62 -8.94 -6.82
C LYS A 168 13.39 -8.78 -8.32
N ASN A 169 13.52 -7.57 -8.85
CA ASN A 169 13.21 -7.19 -10.23
C ASN A 169 11.74 -7.47 -10.61
N LYS A 170 10.80 -7.35 -9.65
CA LYS A 170 9.37 -7.41 -9.95
C LYS A 170 8.99 -6.24 -10.86
N CYS A 171 8.14 -6.48 -11.86
CA CYS A 171 7.71 -5.38 -12.70
C CYS A 171 6.58 -4.58 -12.06
N LEU A 172 6.76 -3.26 -11.97
CA LEU A 172 5.68 -2.34 -11.64
C LEU A 172 4.89 -2.00 -12.92
N VAL A 173 3.57 -2.12 -12.87
CA VAL A 173 2.67 -1.84 -14.01
C VAL A 173 1.44 -1.03 -13.59
N PRO A 174 0.76 -0.35 -14.53
CA PRO A 174 -0.51 0.31 -14.24
C PRO A 174 -1.55 -0.66 -13.67
N SER A 175 -2.40 -0.18 -12.77
CA SER A 175 -3.37 -0.99 -12.04
C SER A 175 -4.47 -1.64 -12.90
N ASN A 176 -4.63 -1.21 -14.15
CA ASN A 176 -5.55 -1.83 -15.13
C ASN A 176 -4.87 -2.88 -16.01
N TYR A 177 -3.61 -3.26 -15.72
CA TYR A 177 -2.92 -4.34 -16.39
C TYR A 177 -3.71 -5.66 -16.24
N LYS A 178 -3.79 -6.42 -17.34
CA LYS A 178 -4.46 -7.72 -17.40
C LYS A 178 -3.40 -8.82 -17.57
N LYS A 179 -3.47 -9.84 -16.72
CA LYS A 179 -2.59 -11.01 -16.70
C LYS A 179 -2.81 -11.92 -17.92
#